data_AF-A0A031FUA3-F1
#
_entry.id   AF-A0A031FUA3-F1
#
_cell.length_a   1.000
_cell.length_b   1.000
_cell.length_c   1.000
_cell.angle_alpha   90.00
_cell.angle_beta   90.00
_cell.angle_gamma   90.00
#
_symmetry.space_group_name_H-M   'P 1'
#
loop_
_entity.id
_entity.type
_entity.pdbx_description
1 polymer ?
#
loop_
_entity_poly.entity_id
_entity_poly.type
_entity_poly.pdbx_seq_one_letter_code
_entity_poly.pdbx_strand_id
1 'polypeptide(L)'
;MSCATLEESVILDETAGVVRILDRRVFPAQVEWVTAETPDAVARAIRDMVTQSSGPLYAATAGMALAALLRDIPHFFVTFRRRGPSYL
;
A
#
# COMPACT_ATOMS: atom_id res chain seq x y z
N MET A 1 16.86 -13.29 -5.04
CA MET A 1 16.05 -12.67 -3.98
C MET A 1 16.62 -11.29 -3.76
N SER A 2 15.91 -10.23 -4.14
CA SER A 2 16.36 -8.87 -3.84
C SER A 2 16.40 -8.69 -2.31
N CYS A 3 17.44 -8.03 -1.83
CA CYS A 3 17.53 -7.58 -0.44
C CYS A 3 16.38 -6.61 -0.18
N ALA A 4 15.72 -6.68 0.99
CA ALA A 4 14.69 -5.70 1.33
C ALA A 4 15.31 -4.30 1.38
N THR A 5 14.74 -3.37 0.61
CA THR A 5 15.18 -1.97 0.51
C THR A 5 14.11 -1.03 1.07
N LEU A 6 14.48 0.21 1.39
CA LEU A 6 13.49 1.19 1.87
C LEU A 6 12.55 1.62 0.73
N GLU A 7 13.05 1.59 -0.50
CA GLU A 7 12.35 1.85 -1.75
C GLU A 7 11.23 0.83 -1.99
N GLU A 8 11.46 -0.43 -1.60
CA GLU A 8 10.51 -1.54 -1.73
C GLU A 8 9.81 -1.88 -0.40
N SER A 9 9.76 -0.94 0.54
CA SER A 9 9.23 -1.17 1.90
C SER A 9 7.70 -1.39 1.99
N VAL A 10 6.99 -1.28 0.87
CA VAL A 10 5.54 -1.52 0.76
C VAL A 10 5.27 -2.26 -0.55
N ILE A 11 4.58 -3.39 -0.47
CA ILE A 11 4.25 -4.23 -1.62
C ILE A 11 2.75 -4.50 -1.60
N LEU A 12 2.05 -4.17 -2.70
CA LEU A 12 0.70 -4.68 -2.95
C LEU A 12 0.82 -6.05 -3.64
N ASP A 13 0.37 -7.09 -2.97
CA ASP A 13 0.27 -8.44 -3.53
C ASP A 13 -1.17 -8.61 -4.05
N GLU A 14 -1.38 -8.27 -5.32
CA GLU A 14 -2.70 -8.30 -5.96
C GLU A 14 -3.29 -9.71 -6.05
N THR A 15 -2.43 -10.73 -6.15
CA THR A 15 -2.88 -12.14 -6.23
C THR A 15 -3.41 -12.61 -4.89
N ALA A 16 -2.72 -12.25 -3.80
CA ALA A 16 -3.19 -12.56 -2.45
C ALA A 16 -4.23 -11.55 -1.93
N GLY A 17 -4.38 -10.38 -2.55
CA GLY A 17 -5.27 -9.32 -2.10
C GLY A 17 -4.82 -8.69 -0.78
N VAL A 18 -3.51 -8.45 -0.60
CA VAL A 18 -2.96 -7.90 0.64
C VAL A 18 -1.89 -6.84 0.38
N VAL A 19 -1.66 -5.97 1.36
CA VAL A 19 -0.50 -5.07 1.39
C VAL A 19 0.51 -5.60 2.41
N ARG A 20 1.75 -5.83 1.99
CA ARG A 20 2.88 -6.20 2.85
C ARG A 20 3.69 -4.95 3.13
N ILE A 21 3.92 -4.65 4.41
CA ILE A 21 4.65 -3.46 4.87
C ILE A 21 5.86 -3.93 5.66
N LEU A 22 7.06 -3.52 5.23
CA LEU A 22 8.30 -3.82 5.92
C LEU A 22 8.27 -3.20 7.33
N ASP A 23 8.52 -4.00 8.36
CA ASP A 23 8.52 -3.53 9.72
C ASP A 23 9.82 -2.77 10.05
N ARG A 24 9.72 -1.45 9.94
CA ARG A 24 10.82 -0.52 10.18
C ARG A 24 11.07 -0.22 11.65
N ARG A 25 10.35 -0.87 12.56
CA ARG A 25 10.64 -0.83 14.00
C ARG A 25 11.80 -1.77 14.35
N VAL A 26 12.00 -2.83 13.55
CA VAL A 26 13.07 -3.82 13.72
C VAL A 26 14.10 -3.81 12.60
N PHE A 27 13.77 -3.29 11.42
CA PHE A 27 14.72 -3.03 10.34
C PHE A 27 15.76 -1.96 10.77
N PRO A 28 17.06 -2.10 10.42
CA PRO A 28 17.66 -3.10 9.53
C PRO A 28 18.16 -4.38 10.21
N ALA A 29 18.00 -4.51 11.53
CA ALA A 29 18.49 -5.68 12.26
C ALA A 29 17.75 -6.97 11.87
N GLN A 30 16.45 -6.86 11.58
CA GLN A 30 15.60 -7.96 11.11
C GLN A 30 14.76 -7.50 9.92
N VAL A 31 14.49 -8.43 9.00
CA VAL A 31 13.61 -8.20 7.85
C VAL A 31 12.29 -8.93 8.10
N GLU A 32 11.32 -8.21 8.66
CA GLU A 32 10.00 -8.72 8.95
C GLU A 32 8.92 -7.91 8.23
N TRP A 33 7.77 -8.53 8.00
CA TRP A 33 6.68 -7.94 7.23
C TRP A 33 5.37 -8.02 7.99
N VAL A 34 4.67 -6.89 8.10
CA VAL A 34 3.27 -6.85 8.52
C VAL A 34 2.39 -7.02 7.29
N THR A 35 1.49 -8.00 7.33
CA THR A 35 0.51 -8.23 6.27
C THR A 35 -0.81 -7.56 6.65
N ALA A 36 -1.32 -6.70 5.77
CA ALA A 36 -2.58 -6.01 5.92
C ALA A 36 -3.56 -6.47 4.84
N GLU A 37 -4.63 -7.15 5.27
CA GLU A 37 -5.69 -7.68 4.39
C GLU A 37 -6.79 -6.66 4.10
N THR A 38 -6.79 -5.54 4.82
CA THR A 38 -7.80 -4.48 4.67
C THR A 38 -7.17 -3.08 4.67
N PRO A 39 -7.83 -2.08 4.06
CA PRO A 39 -7.39 -0.68 4.14
C PRO A 39 -7.30 -0.17 5.59
N ASP A 40 -8.18 -0.65 6.48
CA ASP A 40 -8.13 -0.32 7.91
C ASP A 40 -6.88 -0.91 8.60
N ALA A 41 -6.48 -2.14 8.24
CA ALA A 41 -5.24 -2.74 8.71
C ALA A 41 -4.01 -1.96 8.19
N VAL A 42 -4.05 -1.45 6.95
CA VAL A 42 -3.01 -0.55 6.43
C VAL A 42 -2.96 0.75 7.26
N ALA A 43 -4.11 1.39 7.49
CA ALA A 43 -4.17 2.59 8.30
C ALA A 43 -3.68 2.35 9.74
N ARG A 44 -3.95 1.17 10.30
CA ARG A 44 -3.43 0.76 11.60
C ARG A 44 -1.91 0.61 11.58
N ALA A 45 -1.34 -0.06 10.58
CA ALA A 45 0.11 -0.21 10.45
C ALA A 45 0.83 1.16 10.34
N ILE A 46 0.23 2.13 9.63
CA ILE A 46 0.74 3.50 9.57
C ILE A 46 0.71 4.17 10.96
N ARG A 47 -0.42 4.09 11.68
CA ARG A 47 -0.56 4.66 13.04
C ARG A 47 0.41 4.04 14.03
N ASP A 48 0.66 2.74 13.91
CA ASP A 48 1.58 1.98 14.75
C ASP A 48 3.05 2.13 14.32
N MET A 49 3.33 3.02 13.35
CA MET A 49 4.69 3.36 12.87
C MET A 49 5.48 2.15 12.36
N VAL A 50 4.78 1.14 11.81
CA VAL A 50 5.38 -0.01 11.12
C VAL A 50 6.25 0.49 9.96
N THR A 51 5.85 1.57 9.29
CA THR A 51 6.66 2.27 8.28
C THR A 51 6.67 3.78 8.53
N GLN A 52 7.75 4.46 8.11
CA GLN A 52 8.07 5.84 8.51
C GLN A 52 8.56 6.68 7.29
N SER A 53 8.76 8.00 7.44
CA SER A 53 9.21 8.88 6.34
C SER A 53 8.27 8.82 5.11
N SER A 54 8.75 8.46 3.92
CA SER A 54 7.92 8.26 2.71
C SER A 54 7.07 6.97 2.75
N GLY A 55 7.36 6.04 3.66
CA GLY A 55 6.67 4.75 3.76
C GLY A 55 5.14 4.86 3.94
N PRO A 56 4.62 5.71 4.85
CA PRO A 56 3.19 5.95 5.00
C PRO A 56 2.49 6.43 3.73
N LEU A 57 3.17 7.21 2.87
CA LEU A 57 2.62 7.63 1.58
C LEU A 57 2.41 6.43 0.65
N TYR A 58 3.42 5.56 0.53
CA TYR A 58 3.31 4.34 -0.27
C TYR A 58 2.29 3.36 0.31
N ALA A 59 2.26 3.19 1.64
CA ALA A 59 1.29 2.35 2.33
C ALA A 59 -0.15 2.83 2.10
N ALA A 60 -0.42 4.13 2.25
CA ALA A 60 -1.73 4.70 1.98
C ALA A 60 -2.15 4.49 0.51
N THR A 61 -1.23 4.65 -0.43
CA THR A 61 -1.48 4.44 -1.86
C THR A 61 -1.81 2.97 -2.16
N ALA A 62 -1.03 2.05 -1.61
CA ALA A 62 -1.30 0.61 -1.70
C ALA A 62 -2.64 0.23 -1.03
N GLY A 63 -2.98 0.86 0.10
CA GLY A 63 -4.27 0.66 0.78
C GLY A 63 -5.47 1.13 -0.06
N MET A 64 -5.32 2.22 -0.82
CA MET A 64 -6.36 2.66 -1.77
C MET A 64 -6.50 1.67 -2.93
N ALA A 65 -5.40 1.17 -3.48
CA ALA A 65 -5.41 0.16 -4.52
C ALA A 65 -6.04 -1.16 -4.02
N LEU A 66 -5.70 -1.59 -2.81
CA LEU A 66 -6.34 -2.73 -2.15
C LEU A 66 -7.86 -2.51 -1.99
N ALA A 67 -8.30 -1.33 -1.57
CA ALA A 67 -9.72 -1.02 -1.45
C ALA A 67 -10.47 -1.10 -2.79
N ALA A 68 -9.81 -0.75 -3.90
CA ALA A 68 -10.35 -0.89 -5.24
C ALA A 68 -10.42 -2.35 -5.67
N LEU A 69 -9.34 -3.11 -5.46
CA LEU A 69 -9.26 -4.54 -5.76
C LEU A 69 -10.37 -5.33 -5.04
N LEU A 70 -10.53 -5.10 -3.73
CA LEU A 70 -11.57 -5.76 -2.92
C LEU A 70 -13.01 -5.40 -3.34
N ARG A 71 -13.20 -4.31 -4.09
CA ARG A 71 -14.50 -3.87 -4.61
C ARG A 71 -14.68 -4.17 -6.09
N ASP A 72 -13.76 -4.90 -6.71
CA ASP A 72 -13.73 -5.18 -8.15
C ASP A 72 -13.81 -3.88 -8.99
N ILE A 73 -13.21 -2.80 -8.48
CA ILE A 73 -13.12 -1.53 -9.19
C ILE A 73 -11.87 -1.61 -10.07
N PRO A 74 -12.01 -1.54 -11.41
CA PRO A 74 -10.85 -1.63 -12.29
C PRO A 74 -9.86 -0.49 -12.02
N HIS A 75 -8.57 -0.80 -12.05
CA HIS A 75 -7.45 0.13 -11.75
C HIS A 75 -7.53 1.47 -12.51
N PHE A 76 -8.14 1.47 -13.71
CA PHE A 76 -8.38 2.67 -14.51
C PHE A 76 -9.22 3.74 -13.79
N PHE A 77 -10.08 3.34 -12.85
CA PHE A 77 -10.98 4.26 -12.15
C PHE A 77 -10.31 5.00 -10.98
N VAL A 78 -9.19 4.48 -10.47
CA VAL A 78 -8.44 5.07 -9.33
C VAL A 78 -7.42 6.11 -9.80
N THR A 79 -6.96 6.01 -11.05
CA THR A 79 -6.23 7.10 -11.71
C THR A 79 -7.20 8.24 -11.97
N PHE A 80 -7.12 9.27 -11.11
CA PHE A 80 -7.74 10.58 -11.20
C PHE A 80 -8.38 10.85 -12.57
N ARG A 81 -9.69 10.59 -12.70
CA ARG A 81 -10.44 10.94 -13.90
C ARG A 81 -10.40 12.47 -14.03
N ARG A 82 -9.47 12.98 -14.84
CA ARG A 82 -9.48 14.35 -15.33
C ARG A 82 -10.80 14.50 -16.10
N ARG A 83 -11.81 15.06 -15.45
CA ARG A 83 -13.10 15.38 -16.06
C ARG A 83 -12.82 16.46 -17.13
N GLY A 84 -12.53 16.04 -18.35
CA GLY A 84 -12.55 16.93 -19.51
C GLY A 84 -13.99 17.40 -19.75
N PRO A 85 -14.20 18.63 -20.22
CA PRO A 85 -15.52 19.21 -20.36
C PRO A 85 -16.35 18.41 -21.38
N SER A 86 -17.60 18.15 -21.00
CA SER A 86 -18.60 17.52 -21.84
C SER A 86 -19.01 18.48 -22.95
N TYR A 87 -18.77 18.12 -24.21
CA TYR A 87 -19.43 18.78 -25.33
C TYR A 87 -20.84 18.19 -25.46
N LEU A 88 -21.80 18.92 -24.89
CA LEU A 88 -23.15 19.03 -25.44
C LEU A 88 -23.26 20.39 -26.12
#